data_AF-A0A2B4RAS2-F1
#
_entry.id   AF-A0A2B4RAS2-F1
#
_cell.length_a   1.000
_cell.length_b   1.000
_cell.length_c   1.000
_cell.angle_alpha   90.00
_cell.angle_beta   90.00
_cell.angle_gamma   90.00
#
_symmetry.space_group_name_H-M   'P 1'
#
loop_
_entity.id
_entity.type
_entity.pdbx_description
1 polymer ?
#
loop_
_entity_poly.entity_id
_entity_poly.type
_entity_poly.pdbx_seq_one_letter_code
_entity_poly.pdbx_strand_id
1 'polypeptide(L)'
;MRSIGIYPESVAYVVKESPGVLTARIEESLPDKVKFFEELNVKPKFTKDEILHVLTKCPTIIAAYTVESLQKRVQLLEEELKFNKHHIKNIILKQPSVLTFSNDALREKWNYCYETMNVSPTCIARCPRVFQCSLKRIKERHLYLKHLGLIKDEMIIDDYGLGLIVTTSDKRFAEKVAKMSLDEFDEFRDELDLSNEQNEE
;
A
#
# COMPACT_ATOMS: atom_id res chain seq x y z
N MET A 1 17.81 19.51 4.20
CA MET A 1 16.57 19.15 4.94
C MET A 1 15.86 20.37 5.51
N ARG A 2 16.49 21.16 6.41
CA ARG A 2 15.88 22.39 6.96
C ARG A 2 15.51 23.41 5.88
N SER A 3 16.35 23.56 4.86
CA SER A 3 16.12 24.45 3.70
C SER A 3 14.83 24.17 2.91
N ILE A 4 14.27 22.97 3.06
CA ILE A 4 13.08 22.50 2.34
C ILE A 4 11.87 22.40 3.30
N GLY A 5 12.06 22.66 4.61
CA GLY A 5 10.99 22.65 5.61
C GLY A 5 10.91 21.39 6.46
N ILE A 6 11.93 20.51 6.42
CA ILE A 6 12.04 19.37 7.36
C ILE A 6 12.78 19.84 8.61
N TYR A 7 12.04 20.03 9.70
CA TYR A 7 12.53 20.57 10.98
C TYR A 7 13.17 19.50 11.88
N PRO A 8 14.02 19.88 12.85
CA PRO A 8 14.81 18.96 13.69
C PRO A 8 14.00 17.84 14.35
N GLU A 9 12.78 18.12 14.77
CA GLU A 9 11.86 17.18 15.40
C GLU A 9 11.50 16.03 14.45
N SER A 10 11.31 16.35 13.17
CA SER A 10 11.07 15.36 12.11
C SER A 10 12.35 14.67 11.67
N VAL A 11 13.52 15.32 11.76
CA VAL A 11 14.80 14.71 11.36
C VAL A 11 15.13 13.47 12.19
N ALA A 12 14.89 13.50 13.51
CA ALA A 12 15.13 12.33 14.36
C ALA A 12 14.28 11.12 13.93
N TYR A 13 13.00 11.34 13.60
CA TYR A 13 12.13 10.30 13.06
C TYR A 13 12.62 9.80 11.68
N VAL A 14 12.96 10.72 10.79
CA VAL A 14 13.44 10.41 9.43
C VAL A 14 14.70 9.55 9.45
N VAL A 15 15.67 9.87 10.33
CA VAL A 15 16.90 9.09 10.52
C VAL A 15 16.62 7.73 11.13
N LYS A 16 15.69 7.65 12.09
CA LYS A 16 15.27 6.37 12.70
C LYS A 16 14.64 5.43 11.67
N GLU A 17 13.71 5.94 10.86
CA GLU A 17 12.97 5.14 9.87
C GLU A 17 13.82 4.80 8.63
N SER A 18 14.78 5.65 8.28
CA SER A 18 15.72 5.36 7.20
C SER A 18 17.11 5.91 7.53
N PRO A 19 17.98 5.12 8.19
CA PRO A 19 19.33 5.57 8.54
C PRO A 19 20.19 5.95 7.33
N GLY A 20 19.92 5.34 6.17
CA GLY A 20 20.58 5.65 4.89
C GLY A 20 20.39 7.09 4.42
N VAL A 21 19.46 7.84 5.03
CA VAL A 21 19.29 9.28 4.81
C VAL A 21 20.55 10.05 5.24
N LEU A 22 21.37 9.55 6.16
CA LEU A 22 22.62 10.20 6.58
C LEU A 22 23.75 10.04 5.56
N THR A 23 23.72 8.97 4.78
CA THR A 23 24.76 8.64 3.78
C THR A 23 24.34 9.02 2.36
N ALA A 24 23.05 9.28 2.14
CA ALA A 24 22.52 9.72 0.86
C ALA A 24 22.94 11.17 0.53
N ARG A 25 23.07 11.47 -0.76
CA ARG A 25 23.30 12.83 -1.27
C ARG A 25 22.01 13.66 -1.22
N ILE A 26 21.55 13.96 -0.01
CA ILE A 26 20.23 14.56 0.19
C ILE A 26 20.18 16.01 -0.25
N GLU A 27 21.24 16.77 -0.02
CA GLU A 27 21.27 18.18 -0.41
C GLU A 27 21.12 18.35 -1.93
N GLU A 28 21.70 17.42 -2.70
CA GLU A 28 21.62 17.40 -4.15
C GLU A 28 20.29 16.80 -4.66
N SER A 29 19.84 15.68 -4.09
CA SER A 29 18.70 14.91 -4.64
C SER A 29 17.32 15.29 -4.08
N LEU A 30 17.23 15.93 -2.91
CA LEU A 30 15.96 16.30 -2.29
C LEU A 30 15.22 17.40 -3.07
N PRO A 31 15.87 18.46 -3.59
CA PRO A 31 15.22 19.44 -4.46
C PRO A 31 14.55 18.79 -5.69
N ASP A 32 15.23 17.86 -6.34
CA ASP A 32 14.69 17.16 -7.52
C ASP A 32 13.46 16.31 -7.18
N LYS A 33 13.45 15.66 -6.01
CA LYS A 33 12.27 14.91 -5.52
C LYS A 33 11.10 15.84 -5.22
N VAL A 34 11.35 16.99 -4.59
CA VAL A 34 10.30 17.98 -4.34
C VAL A 34 9.71 18.45 -5.66
N LYS A 35 10.57 18.85 -6.60
CA LYS A 35 10.16 19.28 -7.94
C LYS A 35 9.37 18.20 -8.67
N PHE A 36 9.79 16.94 -8.58
CA PHE A 36 9.04 15.81 -9.12
C PHE A 36 7.60 15.73 -8.59
N PHE A 37 7.38 15.89 -7.28
CA PHE A 37 6.03 15.88 -6.72
C PHE A 37 5.22 17.14 -7.08
N GLU A 38 5.87 18.31 -7.22
CA GLU A 38 5.23 19.56 -7.68
C GLU A 38 4.76 19.48 -9.15
N GLU A 39 5.55 18.80 -10.00
CA GLU A 39 5.30 18.62 -11.44
C GLU A 39 4.44 17.39 -11.75
N LEU A 40 4.18 16.52 -10.76
CA LEU A 40 3.42 15.30 -10.96
C LEU A 40 2.01 15.61 -11.50
N ASN A 41 1.59 14.85 -12.52
CA ASN A 41 0.32 15.06 -13.23
C ASN A 41 -0.88 14.52 -12.45
N VAL A 42 -1.09 14.99 -11.21
CA VAL A 42 -2.19 14.59 -10.33
C VAL A 42 -3.24 15.70 -10.17
N LYS A 43 -4.45 15.34 -9.71
CA LYS A 43 -5.55 16.29 -9.50
C LYS A 43 -6.23 16.06 -8.15
N PRO A 44 -6.25 17.04 -7.23
CA PRO A 44 -5.53 18.34 -7.27
C PRO A 44 -4.00 18.18 -7.25
N LYS A 45 -3.24 19.23 -7.57
CA LYS A 45 -1.77 19.22 -7.39
C LYS A 45 -1.40 19.03 -5.92
N PHE A 46 -0.19 18.55 -5.66
CA PHE A 46 0.34 18.51 -4.30
C PHE A 46 0.64 19.93 -3.79
N THR A 47 0.28 20.19 -2.54
CA THR A 47 0.76 21.38 -1.82
C THR A 47 2.15 21.11 -1.24
N LYS A 48 2.90 22.17 -0.91
CA LYS A 48 4.22 22.01 -0.27
C LYS A 48 4.15 21.17 1.00
N ASP A 49 3.15 21.39 1.84
CA ASP A 49 2.97 20.63 3.09
C ASP A 49 2.65 19.16 2.83
N GLU A 50 1.86 18.84 1.80
CA GLU A 50 1.59 17.45 1.41
C GLU A 50 2.85 16.76 0.90
N ILE A 51 3.70 17.46 0.13
CA ILE A 51 4.99 16.90 -0.32
C ILE A 51 5.89 16.61 0.88
N LEU A 52 5.99 17.54 1.82
CA LEU A 52 6.76 17.34 3.05
C LEU A 52 6.19 16.17 3.87
N HIS A 53 4.87 16.04 3.96
CA HIS A 53 4.23 14.89 4.60
C HIS A 53 4.63 13.57 3.94
N VAL A 54 4.57 13.47 2.62
CA VAL A 54 4.94 12.26 1.87
C VAL A 54 6.41 11.89 2.12
N LEU A 55 7.31 12.87 2.01
CA LEU A 55 8.76 12.68 2.16
C LEU A 55 9.18 12.34 3.59
N THR A 56 8.52 12.92 4.60
CA THR A 56 8.78 12.61 6.02
C THR A 56 8.19 11.27 6.45
N LYS A 57 7.03 10.90 5.89
CA LYS A 57 6.35 9.63 6.18
C LYS A 57 7.02 8.42 5.51
N CYS A 58 7.70 8.61 4.38
CA CYS A 58 8.52 7.56 3.78
C CYS A 58 9.91 8.10 3.40
N PRO A 59 10.81 8.23 4.38
CA PRO A 59 12.18 8.70 4.17
C PRO A 59 12.98 7.88 3.15
N THR A 60 12.61 6.61 2.95
CA THR A 60 13.22 5.73 1.95
C THR A 60 13.13 6.29 0.54
N ILE A 61 12.07 7.04 0.21
CA ILE A 61 11.94 7.76 -1.06
C ILE A 61 13.13 8.71 -1.24
N ILE A 62 13.55 9.39 -0.16
CA ILE A 62 14.69 10.30 -0.17
C ILE A 62 16.00 9.51 -0.29
N ALA A 63 16.17 8.50 0.55
CA ALA A 63 17.45 7.81 0.72
C ALA A 63 17.83 6.89 -0.45
N ALA A 64 16.87 6.23 -1.08
CA ALA A 64 17.16 5.07 -1.94
C ALA A 64 16.60 5.13 -3.38
N TYR A 65 15.67 6.04 -3.69
CA TYR A 65 14.97 6.04 -4.98
C TYR A 65 15.32 7.25 -5.85
N THR A 66 15.55 7.07 -7.15
CA THR A 66 15.76 8.17 -8.10
C THR A 66 14.43 8.72 -8.60
N VAL A 67 14.41 9.96 -9.10
CA VAL A 67 13.20 10.54 -9.73
C VAL A 67 12.68 9.66 -10.87
N GLU A 68 13.57 9.11 -11.69
CA GLU A 68 13.22 8.18 -12.77
C GLU A 68 12.49 6.92 -12.26
N SER A 69 12.99 6.33 -11.17
CA SER A 69 12.35 5.15 -10.55
C SER A 69 10.97 5.47 -9.98
N LEU A 70 10.79 6.65 -9.40
CA LEU A 70 9.50 7.13 -8.90
C LEU A 70 8.53 7.42 -10.05
N GLN A 71 9.02 7.95 -11.18
CA GLN A 71 8.21 8.21 -12.35
C GLN A 71 7.69 6.91 -12.98
N LYS A 72 8.57 5.92 -13.18
CA LYS A 72 8.18 4.57 -13.64
C LYS A 72 7.12 3.94 -12.74
N ARG A 73 7.22 4.19 -11.43
CA ARG A 73 6.25 3.72 -10.46
C ARG A 73 4.90 4.39 -10.59
N VAL A 74 4.86 5.70 -10.79
CA VAL A 74 3.61 6.43 -11.02
C VAL A 74 2.96 6.00 -12.34
N GLN A 75 3.77 5.77 -13.39
CA GLN A 75 3.30 5.21 -14.66
C GLN A 75 2.66 3.83 -14.48
N LEU A 76 3.26 2.94 -13.69
CA LEU A 76 2.64 1.65 -13.34
C LEU A 76 1.25 1.85 -12.70
N LEU A 77 1.13 2.75 -11.72
CA LEU A 77 -0.15 3.03 -11.05
C LEU A 77 -1.20 3.58 -12.02
N GLU A 78 -0.82 4.45 -12.96
CA GLU A 78 -1.72 5.08 -13.92
C GLU A 78 -2.10 4.14 -15.06
N GLU A 79 -1.11 3.56 -15.73
CA GLU A 79 -1.26 2.87 -17.00
C GLU A 79 -1.60 1.40 -16.83
N GLU A 80 -1.02 0.72 -15.85
CA GLU A 80 -1.28 -0.71 -15.62
C GLU A 80 -2.41 -0.92 -14.61
N LEU A 81 -2.33 -0.26 -13.45
CA LEU A 81 -3.37 -0.38 -12.41
C LEU A 81 -4.56 0.55 -12.64
N LYS A 82 -4.58 1.29 -13.77
CA LYS A 82 -5.72 2.12 -14.22
C LYS A 82 -6.21 3.14 -13.19
N PHE A 83 -5.35 3.60 -12.29
CA PHE A 83 -5.72 4.65 -11.35
C PHE A 83 -5.74 6.01 -12.05
N ASN A 84 -6.82 6.76 -11.85
CA ASN A 84 -6.87 8.14 -12.33
C ASN A 84 -5.99 9.07 -11.47
N LYS A 85 -5.80 10.30 -11.96
CA LYS A 85 -4.99 11.36 -11.33
C LYS A 85 -5.40 11.70 -9.89
N HIS A 86 -6.67 11.51 -9.53
CA HIS A 86 -7.16 11.74 -8.17
C HIS A 86 -6.81 10.56 -7.26
N HIS A 87 -7.00 9.33 -7.77
CA HIS A 87 -6.61 8.11 -7.08
C HIS A 87 -5.11 8.11 -6.77
N ILE A 88 -4.26 8.41 -7.76
CA ILE A 88 -2.80 8.47 -7.57
C ILE A 88 -2.42 9.44 -6.46
N LYS A 89 -2.98 10.66 -6.47
CA LYS A 89 -2.74 11.64 -5.40
C LYS A 89 -3.08 11.06 -4.02
N ASN A 90 -4.29 10.53 -3.89
CA ASN A 90 -4.80 10.03 -2.62
C ASN A 90 -4.00 8.82 -2.12
N ILE A 91 -3.61 7.91 -3.02
CA ILE A 91 -2.79 6.74 -2.70
C ILE A 91 -1.42 7.19 -2.19
N ILE A 92 -0.71 8.07 -2.92
CA ILE A 92 0.63 8.53 -2.52
C ILE A 92 0.56 9.29 -1.19
N LEU A 93 -0.44 10.16 -0.98
CA LEU A 93 -0.58 10.92 0.25
C LEU A 93 -0.83 10.01 1.47
N LYS A 94 -1.74 9.04 1.33
CA LYS A 94 -2.11 8.12 2.41
C LYS A 94 -1.07 7.03 2.62
N GLN A 95 -0.39 6.58 1.57
CA GLN A 95 0.55 5.48 1.60
C GLN A 95 1.76 5.70 0.67
N PRO A 96 2.71 6.58 1.04
CA PRO A 96 3.87 6.86 0.18
C PRO A 96 4.71 5.63 -0.19
N SER A 97 4.73 4.60 0.67
CA SER A 97 5.50 3.38 0.45
C SER A 97 5.05 2.57 -0.78
N VAL A 98 3.87 2.86 -1.37
CA VAL A 98 3.54 2.28 -2.68
C VAL A 98 4.60 2.60 -3.73
N LEU A 99 5.31 3.73 -3.54
CA LEU A 99 6.35 4.14 -4.47
C LEU A 99 7.62 3.28 -4.38
N THR A 100 7.76 2.48 -3.32
CA THR A 100 8.96 1.71 -2.99
C THR A 100 8.76 0.20 -3.11
N PHE A 101 7.55 -0.30 -3.29
CA PHE A 101 7.30 -1.75 -3.46
C PHE A 101 7.84 -2.28 -4.79
N SER A 102 7.84 -3.60 -5.03
CA SER A 102 8.14 -4.13 -6.37
C SER A 102 6.94 -3.96 -7.30
N ASN A 103 7.17 -3.93 -8.61
CA ASN A 103 6.08 -3.84 -9.59
C ASN A 103 5.14 -5.05 -9.47
N ASP A 104 5.71 -6.24 -9.33
CA ASP A 104 4.94 -7.49 -9.26
C ASP A 104 4.08 -7.54 -8.00
N ALA A 105 4.62 -7.13 -6.84
CA ALA A 105 3.83 -7.06 -5.61
C ALA A 105 2.64 -6.09 -5.70
N LEU A 106 2.76 -5.01 -6.48
CA LEU A 106 1.64 -4.09 -6.72
C LEU A 106 0.60 -4.70 -7.67
N ARG A 107 1.05 -5.32 -8.76
CA ARG A 107 0.19 -5.99 -9.75
C ARG A 107 -0.59 -7.14 -9.15
N GLU A 108 0.08 -8.03 -8.42
CA GLU A 108 -0.57 -9.20 -7.82
C GLU A 108 -1.66 -8.80 -6.83
N LYS A 109 -1.40 -7.79 -5.97
CA LYS A 109 -2.40 -7.27 -5.03
C LYS A 109 -3.54 -6.58 -5.75
N TRP A 110 -3.24 -5.82 -6.79
CA TRP A 110 -4.25 -5.16 -7.62
C TRP A 110 -5.16 -6.19 -8.30
N ASN A 111 -4.59 -7.14 -9.03
CA ASN A 111 -5.32 -8.17 -9.77
C ASN A 111 -6.18 -9.00 -8.82
N TYR A 112 -5.64 -9.43 -7.67
CA TYR A 112 -6.44 -10.18 -6.71
C TYR A 112 -7.62 -9.36 -6.16
N CYS A 113 -7.41 -8.08 -5.84
CA CYS A 113 -8.51 -7.23 -5.36
C CYS A 113 -9.56 -6.96 -6.45
N TYR A 114 -9.13 -6.68 -7.67
CA TYR A 114 -10.01 -6.31 -8.77
C TYR A 114 -10.73 -7.52 -9.37
N GLU A 115 -10.00 -8.56 -9.72
CA GLU A 115 -10.50 -9.73 -10.47
C GLU A 115 -11.10 -10.79 -9.54
N THR A 116 -10.49 -11.04 -8.37
CA THR A 116 -10.93 -12.13 -7.47
C THR A 116 -11.86 -11.65 -6.36
N MET A 117 -11.60 -10.48 -5.78
CA MET A 117 -12.41 -9.92 -4.68
C MET A 117 -13.52 -8.97 -5.15
N ASN A 118 -13.65 -8.75 -6.47
CA ASN A 118 -14.63 -7.86 -7.08
C ASN A 118 -14.65 -6.45 -6.44
N VAL A 119 -13.47 -5.90 -6.15
CA VAL A 119 -13.29 -4.55 -5.59
C VAL A 119 -13.04 -3.54 -6.71
N SER A 120 -13.82 -2.47 -6.75
CA SER A 120 -13.62 -1.44 -7.77
C SER A 120 -12.31 -0.64 -7.58
N PRO A 121 -11.70 -0.11 -8.67
CA PRO A 121 -10.51 0.75 -8.61
C PRO A 121 -10.62 1.90 -7.60
N THR A 122 -11.80 2.51 -7.51
CA THR A 122 -12.09 3.60 -6.58
C THR A 122 -12.00 3.13 -5.13
N CYS A 123 -12.50 1.92 -4.82
CA CYS A 123 -12.45 1.39 -3.45
C CYS A 123 -11.02 1.02 -3.04
N ILE A 124 -10.25 0.40 -3.96
CA ILE A 124 -8.82 0.12 -3.74
C ILE A 124 -8.04 1.42 -3.51
N ALA A 125 -8.30 2.47 -4.31
CA ALA A 125 -7.67 3.77 -4.13
C ALA A 125 -8.03 4.44 -2.79
N ARG A 126 -9.23 4.19 -2.25
CA ARG A 126 -9.68 4.69 -0.94
C ARG A 126 -9.11 3.89 0.23
N CYS A 127 -8.67 2.65 0.00
CA CYS A 127 -7.99 1.80 0.97
C CYS A 127 -6.51 1.46 0.58
N PRO A 128 -5.59 2.44 0.46
CA PRO A 128 -4.20 2.19 0.06
C PRO A 128 -3.40 1.23 0.96
N ARG A 129 -3.87 0.98 2.19
CA ARG A 129 -3.27 0.00 3.10
C ARG A 129 -3.23 -1.40 2.51
N VAL A 130 -4.11 -1.72 1.56
CA VAL A 130 -4.07 -3.00 0.84
C VAL A 130 -2.70 -3.30 0.24
N PHE A 131 -1.98 -2.28 -0.26
CA PHE A 131 -0.64 -2.47 -0.81
C PHE A 131 0.43 -2.74 0.27
N GLN A 132 0.19 -2.37 1.53
CA GLN A 132 1.08 -2.74 2.64
C GLN A 132 0.82 -4.17 3.15
N CYS A 133 -0.41 -4.66 3.03
CA CYS A 133 -0.73 -6.02 3.44
C CYS A 133 -0.03 -7.03 2.52
N SER A 134 0.41 -8.17 3.05
CA SER A 134 0.94 -9.25 2.21
C SER A 134 -0.19 -9.87 1.40
N LEU A 135 0.11 -10.33 0.19
CA LEU A 135 -0.90 -10.98 -0.65
C LEU A 135 -1.46 -12.24 0.03
N LYS A 136 -0.58 -13.05 0.67
CA LYS A 136 -0.99 -14.24 1.45
C LYS A 136 -2.07 -13.88 2.49
N ARG A 137 -1.85 -12.85 3.31
CA ARG A 137 -2.83 -12.41 4.31
C ARG A 137 -4.14 -11.91 3.70
N ILE A 138 -4.09 -11.22 2.56
CA ILE A 138 -5.32 -10.81 1.85
C ILE A 138 -6.10 -12.04 1.39
N LYS A 139 -5.41 -13.02 0.77
CA LYS A 139 -6.00 -14.27 0.27
C LYS A 139 -6.62 -15.10 1.39
N GLU A 140 -5.86 -15.44 2.43
CA GLU A 140 -6.33 -16.23 3.58
C GLU A 140 -7.61 -15.65 4.17
N ARG A 141 -7.61 -14.34 4.41
CA ARG A 141 -8.75 -13.65 5.05
C ARG A 141 -9.96 -13.55 4.13
N HIS A 142 -9.74 -13.25 2.86
CA HIS A 142 -10.82 -13.25 1.88
C HIS A 142 -11.46 -14.64 1.76
N LEU A 143 -10.64 -15.68 1.60
CA LEU A 143 -11.09 -17.07 1.48
C LEU A 143 -11.79 -17.56 2.75
N TYR A 144 -11.30 -17.17 3.94
CA TYR A 144 -11.98 -17.51 5.18
C TYR A 144 -13.37 -16.88 5.28
N LEU A 145 -13.52 -15.60 4.91
CA LEU A 145 -14.84 -14.97 4.87
C LEU A 145 -15.77 -15.62 3.83
N LYS A 146 -15.23 -16.14 2.72
CA LYS A 146 -16.00 -16.97 1.78
C LYS A 146 -16.40 -18.31 2.37
N HIS A 147 -15.48 -19.00 3.05
CA HIS A 147 -15.74 -20.29 3.71
C HIS A 147 -16.87 -20.17 4.74
N LEU A 148 -16.89 -19.08 5.52
CA LEU A 148 -17.96 -18.77 6.47
C LEU A 148 -19.27 -18.30 5.81
N GLY A 149 -19.31 -18.13 4.48
CA GLY A 149 -20.46 -17.62 3.75
C GLY A 149 -20.76 -16.13 3.99
N LEU A 150 -19.82 -15.39 4.58
CA LEU A 150 -19.94 -13.95 4.86
C LEU A 150 -19.71 -13.09 3.60
N ILE A 151 -18.96 -13.62 2.62
CA ILE A 151 -18.74 -13.02 1.31
C ILE A 151 -19.06 -14.08 0.24
N LYS A 152 -19.65 -13.65 -0.88
CA LYS A 152 -19.96 -14.48 -2.05
C LYS A 152 -19.21 -13.93 -3.26
N ASP A 153 -18.96 -14.77 -4.27
CA ASP A 153 -18.22 -14.37 -5.48
C ASP A 153 -18.82 -13.14 -6.19
N GLU A 154 -20.14 -13.05 -6.23
CA GLU A 154 -20.85 -11.96 -6.92
C GLU A 154 -20.86 -10.64 -6.11
N MET A 155 -20.45 -10.69 -4.85
CA MET A 155 -20.56 -9.56 -3.93
C MET A 155 -19.49 -8.52 -4.25
N ILE A 156 -19.93 -7.28 -4.48
CA ILE A 156 -19.02 -6.15 -4.61
C ILE A 156 -18.53 -5.76 -3.20
N ILE A 157 -17.22 -5.82 -3.00
CA ILE A 157 -16.58 -5.39 -1.75
C ILE A 157 -16.21 -3.90 -1.88
N ASP A 158 -16.76 -3.08 -0.98
CA ASP A 158 -16.45 -1.65 -0.90
C ASP A 158 -15.14 -1.36 -0.14
N ASP A 159 -14.75 -0.09 -0.02
CA ASP A 159 -13.51 0.28 0.68
C ASP A 159 -13.55 -0.01 2.18
N TYR A 160 -14.73 -0.05 2.80
CA TYR A 160 -14.89 -0.43 4.20
C TYR A 160 -14.65 -1.92 4.40
N GLY A 161 -15.30 -2.78 3.59
CA GLY A 161 -15.09 -4.22 3.59
C GLY A 161 -13.63 -4.60 3.30
N LEU A 162 -13.01 -3.97 2.31
CA LEU A 162 -11.60 -4.15 2.04
C LEU A 162 -10.74 -3.74 3.25
N GLY A 163 -11.09 -2.63 3.91
CA GLY A 163 -10.47 -2.16 5.14
C GLY A 163 -10.53 -3.17 6.30
N LEU A 164 -11.62 -3.92 6.42
CA LEU A 164 -11.78 -5.00 7.41
C LEU A 164 -10.87 -6.20 7.10
N ILE A 165 -10.78 -6.58 5.82
CA ILE A 165 -9.91 -7.67 5.35
C ILE A 165 -8.44 -7.33 5.60
N VAL A 166 -8.01 -6.07 5.39
CA VAL A 166 -6.61 -5.65 5.56
C VAL A 166 -6.30 -5.07 6.95
N THR A 167 -7.08 -5.43 7.96
CA THR A 167 -6.81 -5.05 9.36
C THR A 167 -5.44 -5.52 9.84
N THR A 168 -4.85 -4.83 10.82
CA THR A 168 -3.42 -5.02 11.17
C THR A 168 -3.11 -6.29 11.95
N SER A 169 -4.10 -6.99 12.50
CA SER A 169 -3.92 -8.11 13.41
C SER A 169 -4.85 -9.26 13.06
N ASP A 170 -4.31 -10.48 13.03
CA ASP A 170 -5.08 -11.71 12.75
C ASP A 170 -6.12 -11.95 13.86
N LYS A 171 -5.77 -11.73 15.14
CA LYS A 171 -6.73 -11.75 16.25
C LYS A 171 -7.90 -10.79 16.05
N ARG A 172 -7.63 -9.55 15.65
CA ARG A 172 -8.68 -8.57 15.37
C ARG A 172 -9.55 -9.01 14.20
N PHE A 173 -8.94 -9.52 13.14
CA PHE A 173 -9.67 -10.04 11.99
C PHE A 173 -10.60 -11.18 12.41
N ALA A 174 -10.07 -12.24 13.04
CA ALA A 174 -10.85 -13.40 13.47
C ALA A 174 -12.01 -13.00 14.40
N GLU A 175 -11.72 -12.34 15.52
CA GLU A 175 -12.73 -12.08 16.56
C GLU A 175 -13.71 -10.97 16.19
N LYS A 176 -13.25 -9.93 15.46
CA LYS A 176 -14.07 -8.72 15.22
C LYS A 176 -14.69 -8.69 13.84
N VAL A 177 -14.05 -9.28 12.83
CA VAL A 177 -14.55 -9.31 11.45
C VAL A 177 -15.25 -10.63 11.18
N ALA A 178 -14.54 -11.76 11.32
CA ALA A 178 -15.08 -13.09 11.05
C ALA A 178 -16.02 -13.61 12.14
N LYS A 179 -15.95 -13.03 13.35
CA LYS A 179 -16.71 -13.46 14.54
C LYS A 179 -16.39 -14.89 14.99
N MET A 180 -15.16 -15.33 14.73
CA MET A 180 -14.62 -16.63 15.10
C MET A 180 -13.44 -16.46 16.06
N SER A 181 -12.98 -17.55 16.69
CA SER A 181 -11.75 -17.56 17.46
C SER A 181 -10.52 -17.43 16.56
N LEU A 182 -9.38 -17.03 17.13
CA LEU A 182 -8.11 -17.01 16.39
C LEU A 182 -7.69 -18.44 16.00
N ASP A 183 -7.91 -19.42 16.88
CA ASP A 183 -7.53 -20.81 16.67
C ASP A 183 -8.26 -21.41 15.46
N GLU A 184 -9.58 -21.17 15.31
CA GLU A 184 -10.36 -21.61 14.14
C GLU A 184 -9.88 -20.97 12.83
N PHE A 185 -9.37 -19.74 12.87
CA PHE A 185 -8.78 -19.11 11.70
C PHE A 185 -7.40 -19.69 11.38
N ASP A 186 -6.62 -20.04 12.40
CA ASP A 186 -5.30 -20.65 12.23
C ASP A 186 -5.42 -22.06 11.64
N GLU A 187 -6.35 -22.88 12.13
CA GLU A 187 -6.67 -24.20 11.57
C GLU A 187 -7.03 -24.11 10.07
N PHE A 188 -7.89 -23.15 9.68
CA PHE A 188 -8.22 -22.92 8.28
C PHE A 188 -7.00 -22.55 7.42
N ARG A 189 -6.05 -21.77 7.96
CA ARG A 189 -4.84 -21.38 7.22
C ARG A 189 -3.92 -22.58 6.99
N ASP A 190 -3.78 -23.44 7.99
CA ASP A 190 -2.97 -24.66 7.87
C ASP A 190 -3.56 -25.60 6.81
N GLU A 191 -4.89 -25.79 6.80
CA GLU A 191 -5.59 -26.56 5.74
C GLU A 191 -5.39 -25.97 4.35
N LEU A 192 -5.47 -24.64 4.24
CA LEU A 192 -5.29 -23.93 2.98
C LEU A 192 -3.86 -24.09 2.44
N ASP A 193 -2.84 -23.97 3.30
CA ASP A 193 -1.43 -24.13 2.91
C ASP A 193 -1.17 -25.56 2.41
N LEU A 194 -1.65 -26.59 3.12
CA LEU A 194 -1.56 -28.00 2.69
C LEU A 194 -2.22 -28.26 1.33
N SER A 195 -3.36 -27.62 1.08
CA SER A 195 -4.06 -27.76 -0.20
C SER A 195 -3.31 -27.11 -1.37
N ASN A 196 -2.56 -26.02 -1.12
CA ASN A 196 -1.77 -25.36 -2.16
C ASN A 196 -0.54 -26.19 -2.53
N GLU A 197 0.13 -26.79 -1.54
CA GLU A 197 1.30 -27.66 -1.77
C GLU A 197 0.95 -28.87 -2.65
N GLN A 198 -0.21 -29.49 -2.44
CA GLN A 198 -0.67 -30.63 -3.25
C GLN A 198 -1.05 -30.28 -4.69
N ASN A 199 -1.33 -29.00 -4.99
CA ASN A 199 -1.69 -28.54 -6.33
C ASN A 199 -0.47 -28.07 -7.15
N GLU A 200 0.70 -27.95 -6.52
CA GLU A 200 1.96 -27.56 -7.15
C GLU A 200 2.87 -28.77 -7.50
N GLU A 201 2.49 -29.98 -7.05
CA GLU A 201 3.08 -31.29 -7.44
C GLU A 201 2.41 -31.89 -8.69
#